data_AF-A0A9X3EXK9-F1
#
_entry.id   AF-A0A9X3EXK9-F1
#
_cell.length_a   1.000
_cell.length_b   1.000
_cell.length_c   1.000
_cell.angle_alpha   90.00
_cell.angle_beta   90.00
_cell.angle_gamma   90.00
#
_symmetry.space_group_name_H-M   'P 1'
#
loop_
_entity.id
_entity.type
_entity.pdbx_description
1 polymer ?
#
loop_
_entity_poly.entity_id
_entity_poly.type
_entity_poly.pdbx_seq_one_letter_code
_entity_poly.pdbx_strand_id
1 'polypeptide(L)'
;MPDLGVIPDGGDGPPPGCKGKVDFLFTISSAPTMEPKQARLKASFPGFMATLESEFADFDYHIMSSNTSGFWGYPSCVGCQDVCADLPEYPCGTSPEPCDSIRGAGVTYPIGEHASNERCELASGLHYITTGQPMLEDAFACVASMGINGADGVAETTVLALGDELDGPAGATRAFFVMTRCSSSSPSRTPMTRAATAPRRTGGTR
;
A
#
# COMPACT_ATOMS: atom_id res chain seq x y z
N MET A 1 33.18 6.81 32.79
CA MET A 1 32.12 6.24 31.93
C MET A 1 32.71 6.10 30.54
N PRO A 2 32.67 4.91 29.92
CA PRO A 2 33.33 4.66 28.64
C PRO A 2 32.55 5.23 27.45
N ASP A 3 33.34 5.60 26.44
CA ASP A 3 33.07 5.95 25.05
C ASP A 3 32.02 5.04 24.37
N LEU A 4 30.90 5.62 23.95
CA LEU A 4 29.93 4.98 23.06
C LEU A 4 30.36 5.29 21.63
N GLY A 5 30.98 4.29 21.01
CA GLY A 5 31.57 4.36 19.68
C GLY A 5 30.63 4.98 18.65
N VAL A 6 31.26 5.73 17.74
CA VAL A 6 30.66 6.18 16.48
C VAL A 6 30.37 4.93 15.65
N ILE A 7 29.14 4.44 15.69
CA ILE A 7 28.64 3.54 14.66
C ILE A 7 28.20 4.46 13.52
N PRO A 8 28.87 4.48 12.36
CA PRO A 8 28.31 5.14 11.20
C PRO A 8 27.10 4.31 10.76
N ASP A 9 25.90 4.68 11.21
CA ASP A 9 24.62 4.08 10.81
C ASP A 9 24.18 4.49 9.38
N GLY A 10 25.14 4.67 8.49
CA GLY A 10 24.89 4.98 7.09
C GLY A 10 26.12 4.61 6.29
N GLY A 11 26.05 3.46 5.60
CA GLY A 11 26.95 3.18 4.49
C GLY A 11 26.89 4.31 3.45
N ASP A 12 27.91 4.37 2.59
CA ASP A 12 28.05 5.42 1.59
C ASP A 12 26.81 5.50 0.68
N GLY A 13 25.99 6.54 0.91
CA GLY A 13 24.84 6.91 0.11
C GLY A 13 23.50 6.28 0.55
N PRO A 14 22.37 6.93 0.22
CA PRO A 14 21.07 6.27 0.29
C PRO A 14 21.16 4.93 -0.45
N PRO A 15 20.65 3.82 0.11
CA PRO A 15 20.59 2.58 -0.65
C PRO A 15 19.94 2.89 -2.00
N PRO A 16 20.48 2.40 -3.13
CA PRO A 16 19.90 2.67 -4.44
C PRO A 16 18.41 2.33 -4.38
N GLY A 17 17.55 3.35 -4.38
CA GLY A 17 16.11 3.17 -4.43
C GLY A 17 15.81 2.29 -5.63
N CYS A 18 14.99 1.25 -5.44
CA CYS A 18 14.73 0.22 -6.43
C CYS A 18 14.38 0.84 -7.79
N LYS A 19 15.35 0.90 -8.71
CA LYS A 19 15.15 1.17 -10.14
C LYS A 19 14.32 2.42 -10.47
N GLY A 20 14.43 3.49 -9.69
CA GLY A 20 13.70 4.73 -9.98
C GLY A 20 12.20 4.63 -9.68
N LYS A 21 11.77 3.89 -8.65
CA LYS A 21 10.37 3.85 -8.20
C LYS A 21 10.20 4.23 -6.74
N VAL A 22 9.11 4.92 -6.40
CA VAL A 22 8.75 5.30 -5.03
C VAL A 22 7.27 5.05 -4.77
N ASP A 23 6.95 4.27 -3.73
CA ASP A 23 5.58 3.93 -3.38
C ASP A 23 5.16 4.66 -2.08
N PHE A 24 4.07 5.44 -2.13
CA PHE A 24 3.48 6.15 -0.99
C PHE A 24 2.20 5.47 -0.53
N LEU A 25 2.28 4.82 0.63
CA LEU A 25 1.15 4.18 1.29
C LEU A 25 0.51 5.12 2.33
N PHE A 26 -0.75 5.46 2.12
CA PHE A 26 -1.58 6.20 3.07
C PHE A 26 -2.56 5.26 3.78
N THR A 27 -2.36 5.03 5.07
CA THR A 27 -3.33 4.34 5.92
C THR A 27 -4.12 5.35 6.73
N ILE A 28 -5.33 5.66 6.26
CA ILE A 28 -6.16 6.72 6.80
C ILE A 28 -7.27 6.09 7.64
N SER A 29 -7.31 6.45 8.92
CA SER A 29 -8.42 6.07 9.79
C SER A 29 -9.72 6.72 9.31
N SER A 30 -10.82 5.98 9.42
CA SER A 30 -12.19 6.48 9.29
C SER A 30 -12.89 6.57 10.64
N ALA A 31 -12.17 6.79 11.75
CA ALA A 31 -12.81 7.06 13.04
C ALA A 31 -13.66 8.35 12.98
N PRO A 32 -14.70 8.51 13.83
CA PRO A 32 -15.60 9.67 13.83
C PRO A 32 -14.91 11.04 13.89
N THR A 33 -13.70 11.09 14.44
CA THR A 33 -12.94 12.33 14.58
C THR A 33 -12.12 12.70 13.33
N MET A 34 -12.14 11.89 12.27
CA MET A 34 -11.17 11.98 11.18
C MET A 34 -11.53 12.99 10.09
N GLU A 35 -12.78 13.43 9.97
CA GLU A 35 -13.22 14.40 8.96
C GLU A 35 -12.28 15.64 8.87
N PRO A 36 -12.02 16.41 9.95
CA PRO A 36 -11.14 17.58 9.84
C PRO A 36 -9.67 17.22 9.60
N LYS A 37 -9.25 15.98 9.82
CA LYS A 37 -7.87 15.52 9.58
C LYS A 37 -7.70 15.11 8.13
N GLN A 38 -8.68 14.41 7.56
CA GLN A 38 -8.72 14.10 6.13
C GLN A 38 -8.77 15.38 5.30
N ALA A 39 -9.53 16.40 5.71
CA ALA A 39 -9.52 17.71 5.05
C ALA A 39 -8.13 18.36 5.01
N ARG A 40 -7.38 18.32 6.12
CA ARG A 40 -6.01 18.86 6.21
C ARG A 40 -4.99 18.05 5.40
N LEU A 41 -5.16 16.72 5.37
CA LEU A 41 -4.34 15.83 4.54
C LEU A 41 -4.50 16.22 3.07
N LYS A 42 -5.74 16.32 2.59
CA LYS A 42 -6.05 16.74 1.22
C LYS A 42 -5.51 18.14 0.91
N ALA A 43 -5.69 19.10 1.82
CA ALA A 43 -5.17 20.46 1.63
C ALA A 43 -3.63 20.53 1.57
N SER A 44 -2.93 19.59 2.21
CA SER A 44 -1.46 19.52 2.17
C SER A 44 -0.93 18.81 0.92
N PHE A 45 -1.76 18.01 0.25
CA PHE A 45 -1.34 17.14 -0.84
C PHE A 45 -0.74 17.87 -2.05
N PRO A 46 -1.26 19.03 -2.52
CA PRO A 46 -0.66 19.76 -3.63
C PRO A 46 0.80 20.16 -3.36
N GLY A 47 1.09 20.65 -2.14
CA GLY A 47 2.45 21.02 -1.73
C GLY A 47 3.38 19.81 -1.61
N PHE A 48 2.85 18.69 -1.13
CA PHE A 48 3.57 17.42 -1.11
C PHE A 48 3.93 16.95 -2.52
N MET A 49 2.97 16.97 -3.46
CA MET A 49 3.23 16.58 -4.84
C MET A 49 4.23 17.50 -5.54
N ALA A 50 4.14 18.81 -5.34
CA ALA A 50 5.12 19.75 -5.88
C ALA A 50 6.55 19.45 -5.39
N THR A 51 6.69 19.03 -4.13
CA THR A 51 7.99 18.62 -3.57
C THR A 51 8.45 17.28 -4.16
N LEU A 52 7.54 16.32 -4.35
CA LEU A 52 7.88 15.05 -4.96
C LEU A 52 8.34 15.22 -6.41
N GLU A 53 7.62 16.01 -7.18
CA GLU A 53 7.98 16.28 -8.58
C GLU A 53 9.31 17.04 -8.70
N SER A 54 9.68 17.86 -7.70
CA SER A 54 10.98 18.55 -7.70
C SER A 54 12.14 17.66 -7.27
N GLU A 55 11.97 16.84 -6.23
CA GLU A 55 13.04 16.02 -5.64
C GLU A 55 13.19 14.65 -6.33
N PHE A 56 12.11 14.14 -6.93
CA PHE A 56 12.01 12.79 -7.49
C PHE A 56 11.47 12.78 -8.92
N ALA A 57 11.76 13.83 -9.72
CA ALA A 57 11.33 13.95 -11.12
C ALA A 57 11.67 12.72 -11.97
N ASP A 58 12.77 12.04 -11.66
CA ASP A 58 13.26 10.86 -12.38
C ASP A 58 12.65 9.53 -11.87
N PHE A 59 11.73 9.58 -10.90
CA PHE A 59 11.13 8.38 -10.30
C PHE A 59 9.68 8.20 -10.75
N ASP A 60 9.30 6.95 -11.02
CA ASP A 60 7.90 6.56 -11.09
C ASP A 60 7.33 6.49 -9.67
N TYR A 61 6.38 7.36 -9.34
CA TYR A 61 5.68 7.30 -8.07
C TYR A 61 4.38 6.49 -8.19
N HIS A 62 4.05 5.78 -7.12
CA HIS A 62 2.73 5.21 -6.90
C HIS A 62 2.16 5.74 -5.58
N ILE A 63 0.85 6.00 -5.55
CA ILE A 63 0.17 6.50 -4.35
C ILE A 63 -1.07 5.65 -4.10
N MET A 64 -1.14 5.01 -2.92
CA MET A 64 -2.27 4.16 -2.52
C MET A 64 -2.81 4.62 -1.18
N SER A 65 -4.14 4.76 -1.09
CA SER A 65 -4.82 4.77 0.20
C SER A 65 -5.32 3.37 0.51
N SER A 66 -5.01 2.81 1.69
CA SER A 66 -5.44 1.46 2.04
C SER A 66 -6.73 1.42 2.84
N ASN A 67 -7.54 0.41 2.56
CA ASN A 67 -8.81 0.16 3.22
C ASN A 67 -8.57 -0.29 4.67
N THR A 68 -8.91 0.57 5.63
CA THR A 68 -8.77 0.30 7.06
C THR A 68 -9.95 -0.47 7.65
N SER A 69 -11.09 -0.46 6.98
CA SER A 69 -12.35 -1.05 7.43
C SER A 69 -12.37 -2.57 7.22
N GLY A 70 -12.01 -3.03 6.01
CA GLY A 70 -12.29 -4.42 5.59
C GLY A 70 -13.78 -4.69 5.39
N PHE A 71 -14.56 -3.63 5.25
CA PHE A 71 -15.97 -3.65 4.93
C PHE A 71 -16.27 -2.46 4.02
N TRP A 72 -17.04 -2.73 2.96
CA TRP A 72 -17.55 -1.71 2.07
C TRP A 72 -19.05 -1.53 2.31
N GLY A 73 -19.48 -0.26 2.43
CA GLY A 73 -20.86 0.10 2.66
C GLY A 73 -21.08 0.87 3.95
N TYR A 74 -22.35 1.13 4.22
CA TYR A 74 -22.84 1.68 5.47
C TYR A 74 -23.95 0.75 5.96
N PRO A 75 -23.86 0.12 7.15
CA PRO A 75 -24.69 -1.03 7.52
C PRO A 75 -26.20 -0.85 7.33
N SER A 76 -26.74 0.35 7.56
CA SER A 76 -28.17 0.62 7.38
C SER A 76 -28.58 0.98 5.94
N CYS A 77 -27.61 1.25 5.06
CA CYS A 77 -27.85 1.62 3.66
C CYS A 77 -27.55 0.49 2.66
N VAL A 78 -26.99 -0.63 3.10
CA VAL A 78 -26.69 -1.76 2.20
C VAL A 78 -27.98 -2.27 1.56
N GLY A 79 -28.01 -2.29 0.22
CA GLY A 79 -29.16 -2.76 -0.55
C GLY A 79 -30.28 -1.75 -0.73
N CYS A 80 -30.07 -0.48 -0.39
CA CYS A 80 -31.02 0.58 -0.72
C CYS A 80 -31.20 0.72 -2.24
N GLN A 81 -32.43 1.06 -2.67
CA GLN A 81 -32.78 1.20 -4.09
C GLN A 81 -32.62 2.63 -4.57
N ASP A 82 -33.31 3.59 -3.94
CA ASP A 82 -33.34 4.98 -4.41
C ASP A 82 -32.55 5.91 -3.49
N VAL A 83 -32.88 5.92 -2.19
CA VAL A 83 -32.26 6.80 -1.18
C VAL A 83 -32.10 6.03 0.12
N CYS A 84 -30.96 6.20 0.78
CA CYS A 84 -30.80 5.77 2.16
C CYS A 84 -31.26 6.88 3.11
N ALA A 85 -32.17 6.54 4.05
CA ALA A 85 -32.72 7.52 4.99
C ALA A 85 -31.68 8.04 5.99
N ASP A 86 -30.73 7.19 6.40
CA ASP A 86 -29.71 7.54 7.39
C ASP A 86 -28.53 8.29 6.76
N LEU A 87 -28.30 8.11 5.45
CA LEU A 87 -27.20 8.72 4.72
C LEU A 87 -27.62 9.03 3.28
N PRO A 88 -28.27 10.18 3.02
CA PRO A 88 -28.81 10.51 1.70
C PRO A 88 -27.78 10.57 0.57
N GLU A 89 -26.52 10.85 0.88
CA GLU A 89 -25.38 10.85 -0.05
C GLU A 89 -24.86 9.44 -0.39
N TYR A 90 -25.36 8.39 0.27
CA TYR A 90 -25.00 7.02 -0.04
C TYR A 90 -25.49 6.64 -1.45
N PRO A 91 -24.62 6.12 -2.34
CA PRO A 91 -25.01 5.75 -3.69
C PRO A 91 -25.79 4.42 -3.68
N CYS A 92 -27.12 4.51 -3.64
CA CYS A 92 -27.98 3.33 -3.76
C CYS A 92 -27.85 2.65 -5.14
N GLY A 93 -28.15 1.35 -5.21
CA GLY A 93 -28.09 0.58 -6.46
C GLY A 93 -26.68 0.24 -6.96
N THR A 94 -25.63 0.50 -6.17
CA THR A 94 -24.25 0.13 -6.48
C THR A 94 -23.77 -1.06 -5.65
N SER A 95 -22.67 -1.69 -6.06
CA SER A 95 -22.11 -2.88 -5.41
C SER A 95 -20.58 -2.79 -5.34
N PRO A 96 -19.95 -3.35 -4.29
CA PRO A 96 -18.50 -3.39 -4.18
C PRO A 96 -17.89 -4.33 -5.21
N GLU A 97 -16.68 -4.03 -5.64
CA GLU A 97 -15.78 -5.02 -6.24
C GLU A 97 -15.14 -5.89 -5.13
N PRO A 98 -14.61 -7.09 -5.45
CA PRO A 98 -14.02 -7.96 -4.43
C PRO A 98 -12.97 -7.28 -3.54
N CYS A 99 -12.12 -6.42 -4.12
CA CYS A 99 -11.08 -5.70 -3.39
C CYS A 99 -11.62 -4.62 -2.45
N ASP A 100 -12.81 -4.08 -2.72
CA ASP A 100 -13.36 -2.97 -1.93
C ASP A 100 -13.69 -3.37 -0.49
N SER A 101 -13.87 -4.67 -0.22
CA SER A 101 -14.18 -5.20 1.11
C SER A 101 -13.00 -5.90 1.79
N ILE A 102 -11.76 -5.70 1.30
CA ILE A 102 -10.57 -6.33 1.86
C ILE A 102 -9.78 -5.30 2.66
N ARG A 103 -9.46 -5.59 3.93
CA ARG A 103 -8.60 -4.71 4.73
C ARG A 103 -7.17 -4.76 4.17
N GLY A 104 -6.54 -3.60 4.01
CA GLY A 104 -5.21 -3.45 3.40
C GLY A 104 -5.23 -3.21 1.89
N ALA A 105 -6.33 -3.57 1.20
CA ALA A 105 -6.50 -3.32 -0.23
C ALA A 105 -6.44 -1.83 -0.59
N GLY A 106 -6.02 -1.54 -1.82
CA GLY A 106 -6.08 -0.18 -2.35
C GLY A 106 -7.52 0.30 -2.53
N VAL A 107 -7.82 1.47 -1.98
CA VAL A 107 -9.15 2.07 -1.98
C VAL A 107 -9.43 2.67 -3.35
N THR A 108 -10.56 2.27 -3.91
CA THR A 108 -11.02 2.77 -5.20
C THR A 108 -12.52 3.14 -5.19
N TYR A 109 -13.26 2.71 -4.15
CA TYR A 109 -14.65 3.14 -3.91
C TYR A 109 -14.89 3.44 -2.43
N PRO A 110 -14.43 4.59 -1.92
CA PRO A 110 -14.75 5.03 -0.57
C PRO A 110 -16.26 5.26 -0.41
N ILE A 111 -16.83 4.73 0.68
CA ILE A 111 -18.26 4.83 0.99
C ILE A 111 -18.45 5.13 2.47
N GLY A 112 -19.36 6.03 2.79
CA GLY A 112 -19.69 6.39 4.16
C GLY A 112 -20.05 7.86 4.36
N GLU A 113 -20.33 8.18 5.60
CA GLU A 113 -20.51 9.56 6.03
C GLU A 113 -19.20 10.33 5.80
N HIS A 114 -19.27 11.46 5.09
CA HIS A 114 -18.12 12.26 4.64
C HIS A 114 -17.10 11.54 3.75
N ALA A 115 -17.42 10.37 3.19
CA ALA A 115 -16.59 9.74 2.16
C ALA A 115 -16.82 10.40 0.79
N SER A 116 -16.01 10.06 -0.21
CA SER A 116 -16.26 10.50 -1.58
C SER A 116 -17.58 9.95 -2.15
N ASN A 117 -18.01 8.78 -1.67
CA ASN A 117 -19.26 8.12 -2.08
C ASN A 117 -19.37 7.87 -3.59
N GLU A 118 -18.23 7.72 -4.25
CA GLU A 118 -18.13 7.48 -5.68
C GLU A 118 -16.94 6.57 -6.01
N ARG A 119 -16.98 5.94 -7.18
CA ARG A 119 -15.86 5.18 -7.73
C ARG A 119 -14.82 6.17 -8.23
N CYS A 120 -13.63 6.16 -7.64
CA CYS A 120 -12.55 7.07 -7.99
C CYS A 120 -11.97 6.74 -9.37
N GLU A 121 -11.76 7.78 -10.19
CA GLU A 121 -11.19 7.65 -11.53
C GLU A 121 -9.66 7.52 -11.49
N LEU A 122 -9.17 6.28 -11.50
CA LEU A 122 -7.73 5.98 -11.59
C LEU A 122 -7.37 5.54 -13.00
N ALA A 123 -6.52 6.31 -13.69
CA ALA A 123 -6.22 6.13 -15.12
C ALA A 123 -5.56 4.77 -15.44
N SER A 124 -4.84 4.21 -14.47
CA SER A 124 -4.17 2.91 -14.59
C SER A 124 -5.15 1.72 -14.55
N GLY A 125 -6.37 1.93 -14.03
CA GLY A 125 -7.28 0.83 -13.67
C GLY A 125 -6.79 -0.05 -12.53
N LEU A 126 -5.70 0.34 -11.85
CA LEU A 126 -5.17 -0.33 -10.67
C LEU A 126 -5.78 0.27 -9.41
N HIS A 127 -5.58 -0.39 -8.26
CA HIS A 127 -6.05 0.09 -6.97
C HIS A 127 -5.17 1.18 -6.34
N TYR A 128 -4.39 1.89 -7.16
CA TYR A 128 -3.48 2.96 -6.76
C TYR A 128 -3.20 3.91 -7.92
N ILE A 129 -2.88 5.14 -7.58
CA ILE A 129 -2.48 6.19 -8.51
C ILE A 129 -1.06 5.92 -9.01
N THR A 130 -0.83 6.10 -10.30
CA THR A 130 0.50 6.01 -10.93
C THR A 130 0.95 7.37 -11.46
N THR A 131 2.24 7.55 -11.69
CA THR A 131 2.77 8.70 -12.45
C THR A 131 1.96 8.96 -13.72
N GLY A 132 1.68 10.24 -14.00
CA GLY A 132 0.91 10.66 -15.18
C GLY A 132 -0.61 10.60 -15.02
N GLN A 133 -1.12 10.30 -13.82
CA GLN A 133 -2.54 10.41 -13.49
C GLN A 133 -3.07 11.82 -13.84
N PRO A 134 -4.07 11.94 -14.72
CA PRO A 134 -4.79 13.19 -14.93
C PRO A 134 -5.54 13.60 -13.66
N MET A 135 -5.64 14.90 -13.41
CA MET A 135 -6.35 15.43 -12.24
C MET A 135 -5.89 14.75 -10.93
N LEU A 136 -4.57 14.66 -10.75
CA LEU A 136 -3.93 13.94 -9.64
C LEU A 136 -4.50 14.33 -8.26
N GLU A 137 -4.72 15.62 -8.04
CA GLU A 137 -5.28 16.13 -6.78
C GLU A 137 -6.70 15.60 -6.52
N ASP A 138 -7.55 15.56 -7.55
CA ASP A 138 -8.91 15.05 -7.45
C ASP A 138 -8.93 13.53 -7.23
N ALA A 139 -8.07 12.80 -7.97
CA ALA A 139 -7.91 11.36 -7.80
C ALA A 139 -7.48 11.02 -6.37
N PHE A 140 -6.49 11.73 -5.82
CA PHE A 140 -6.06 11.57 -4.44
C PHE A 140 -7.15 11.97 -3.45
N ALA A 141 -7.80 13.11 -3.66
CA ALA A 141 -8.88 13.58 -2.79
C ALA A 141 -10.02 12.56 -2.70
N CYS A 142 -10.35 11.90 -3.81
CA CYS A 142 -11.34 10.82 -3.83
C CYS A 142 -10.86 9.66 -2.94
N VAL A 143 -9.72 9.02 -3.25
CA VAL A 143 -9.26 7.83 -2.52
C VAL A 143 -8.88 8.09 -1.06
N ALA A 144 -8.55 9.33 -0.70
CA ALA A 144 -8.23 9.76 0.66
C ALA A 144 -9.45 10.15 1.50
N SER A 145 -10.63 10.31 0.89
CA SER A 145 -11.89 10.61 1.58
C SER A 145 -12.56 9.33 2.06
N MET A 146 -11.98 8.73 3.11
CA MET A 146 -12.39 7.43 3.67
C MET A 146 -13.72 7.48 4.43
N GLY A 147 -14.24 8.67 4.70
CA GLY A 147 -15.38 8.89 5.58
C GLY A 147 -15.05 8.65 7.06
N ILE A 148 -16.08 8.54 7.88
CA ILE A 148 -15.97 8.49 9.35
C ILE A 148 -16.72 7.32 10.01
N ASN A 149 -16.90 6.22 9.28
CA ASN A 149 -17.72 5.06 9.71
C ASN A 149 -17.13 4.19 10.85
N GLY A 150 -15.95 4.51 11.39
CA GLY A 150 -15.43 3.91 12.62
C GLY A 150 -14.18 3.04 12.54
N ALA A 151 -13.46 2.96 11.41
CA ALA A 151 -12.26 2.12 11.32
C ALA A 151 -10.99 2.84 11.82
N ASP A 152 -10.24 2.21 12.71
CA ASP A 152 -9.05 2.76 13.38
C ASP A 152 -7.77 1.89 13.29
N GLY A 153 -7.86 0.72 12.67
CA GLY A 153 -6.77 -0.26 12.52
C GLY A 153 -5.65 0.14 11.56
N VAL A 154 -5.09 1.34 11.70
CA VAL A 154 -4.07 1.93 10.80
C VAL A 154 -2.81 1.07 10.72
N ALA A 155 -2.25 0.67 11.86
CA ALA A 155 -0.99 -0.10 11.90
C ALA A 155 -1.15 -1.51 11.31
N GLU A 156 -2.23 -2.21 11.65
CA GLU A 156 -2.58 -3.52 11.08
C GLU A 156 -2.76 -3.40 9.56
N THR A 157 -3.51 -2.40 9.12
CA THR A 157 -3.77 -2.15 7.69
C THR A 157 -2.48 -1.91 6.92
N THR A 158 -1.52 -1.18 7.49
CA THR A 158 -0.21 -0.97 6.87
C THR A 158 0.51 -2.31 6.64
N VAL A 159 0.52 -3.19 7.64
CA VAL A 159 1.16 -4.52 7.53
C VAL A 159 0.45 -5.38 6.49
N LEU A 160 -0.88 -5.36 6.46
CA LEU A 160 -1.67 -6.13 5.49
C LEU A 160 -1.44 -5.66 4.05
N ALA A 161 -1.42 -4.33 3.83
CA ALA A 161 -1.17 -3.74 2.52
C ALA A 161 0.20 -4.13 1.92
N LEU A 162 1.18 -4.30 2.80
CA LEU A 162 2.55 -4.73 2.47
C LEU A 162 2.70 -6.25 2.32
N GLY A 163 1.67 -7.04 2.64
CA GLY A 163 1.74 -8.50 2.68
C GLY A 163 1.60 -9.16 1.30
N ASP A 164 2.32 -10.27 1.10
CA ASP A 164 2.32 -11.05 -0.15
C ASP A 164 0.92 -11.53 -0.59
N GLU A 165 -0.02 -11.67 0.36
CA GLU A 165 -1.39 -12.10 0.07
C GLU A 165 -2.14 -11.11 -0.82
N LEU A 166 -1.89 -9.81 -0.66
CA LEU A 166 -2.53 -8.75 -1.45
C LEU A 166 -1.71 -8.35 -2.68
N ASP A 167 -0.43 -8.71 -2.74
CA ASP A 167 0.46 -8.39 -3.87
C ASP A 167 0.39 -9.42 -5.04
N GLY A 168 -0.41 -10.48 -4.88
CA GLY A 168 -0.55 -11.52 -5.91
C GLY A 168 -1.13 -11.03 -7.25
N PRO A 169 -1.08 -11.84 -8.34
CA PRO A 169 -1.57 -11.45 -9.67
C PRO A 169 -3.04 -11.04 -9.77
N ALA A 170 -3.87 -11.40 -8.81
CA ALA A 170 -5.26 -10.96 -8.67
C ALA A 170 -5.49 -10.18 -7.36
N GLY A 171 -4.40 -9.80 -6.69
CA GLY A 171 -4.40 -9.19 -5.38
C GLY A 171 -4.68 -7.69 -5.43
N ALA A 172 -5.27 -7.19 -4.35
CA ALA A 172 -5.79 -5.83 -4.25
C ALA A 172 -4.71 -4.75 -4.07
N THR A 173 -3.44 -5.14 -3.94
CA THR A 173 -2.26 -4.25 -3.91
C THR A 173 -1.20 -4.69 -4.94
N ARG A 174 -1.58 -5.52 -5.92
CA ARG A 174 -0.66 -6.10 -6.91
C ARG A 174 0.25 -5.06 -7.54
N ALA A 175 1.56 -5.31 -7.47
CA ALA A 175 2.60 -4.48 -8.08
C ALA A 175 2.64 -3.04 -7.55
N PHE A 176 1.93 -2.75 -6.46
CA PHE A 176 2.02 -1.48 -5.77
C PHE A 176 3.40 -1.37 -5.14
N PHE A 177 3.81 -2.35 -4.33
CA PHE A 177 5.13 -2.35 -3.73
C PHE A 177 6.16 -2.98 -4.65
N VAL A 178 7.16 -2.20 -5.04
CA VAL A 178 8.32 -2.74 -5.76
C VAL A 178 9.34 -3.28 -4.75
N MET A 179 8.90 -4.26 -3.95
CA MET A 179 9.81 -5.12 -3.21
C MET A 179 10.22 -6.33 -4.05
N THR A 180 10.45 -6.15 -5.36
CA THR A 180 11.46 -7.01 -6.01
C THR A 180 12.69 -6.82 -5.18
N ARG A 181 12.97 -7.82 -4.32
CA ARG A 181 14.08 -7.86 -3.39
C ARG A 181 15.23 -7.07 -4.02
N CYS A 182 15.73 -6.06 -3.31
CA CYS A 182 17.14 -5.73 -3.38
C CYS A 182 17.93 -6.96 -2.95
N SER A 183 17.79 -8.07 -3.70
CA SER A 183 18.66 -9.20 -3.64
C SER A 183 19.92 -8.62 -4.25
N SER A 184 20.79 -8.12 -3.37
CA SER A 184 22.19 -8.36 -3.56
C SER A 184 22.27 -9.79 -4.07
N SER A 185 22.80 -9.93 -5.28
CA SER A 185 23.37 -11.19 -5.72
C SER A 185 24.54 -11.49 -4.79
N SER A 186 24.27 -11.86 -3.54
CA SER A 186 25.20 -12.66 -2.77
C SER A 186 25.18 -14.01 -3.46
N PRO A 187 26.32 -14.48 -4.01
CA PRO A 187 26.38 -15.85 -4.50
C PRO A 187 25.96 -16.74 -3.36
N SER A 188 24.97 -17.59 -3.63
CA SER A 188 24.55 -18.70 -2.79
C SER A 188 25.74 -19.23 -2.00
N ARG A 189 25.66 -19.21 -0.66
CA ARG A 189 26.54 -20.05 0.16
C ARG A 189 26.38 -21.47 -0.35
N THR A 190 27.33 -21.92 -1.17
CA THR A 190 27.51 -23.33 -1.46
C THR A 190 27.62 -24.02 -0.10
N PRO A 191 26.74 -24.98 0.23
CA PRO A 191 26.93 -25.73 1.45
C PRO A 191 28.28 -26.44 1.31
N MET A 192 29.23 -26.11 2.20
CA MET A 192 30.45 -26.89 2.39
C MET A 192 30.02 -28.30 2.76
N THR A 193 29.93 -29.15 1.76
CA THR A 193 29.68 -30.57 1.96
C THR A 193 30.96 -31.13 2.54
N ARG A 194 30.93 -31.37 3.84
CA ARG A 194 31.97 -32.05 4.61
C ARG A 194 32.33 -33.35 3.88
N ALA A 195 33.54 -33.41 3.32
CA ALA A 195 34.06 -34.58 2.64
C ALA A 195 33.98 -35.79 3.59
N ALA A 196 33.14 -36.75 3.25
CA ALA A 196 33.13 -38.06 3.86
C ALA A 196 34.39 -38.81 3.38
N THR A 197 35.30 -39.07 4.31
CA THR A 197 36.47 -39.92 4.13
C THR A 197 36.03 -41.30 3.62
N ALA A 198 36.48 -41.66 2.41
CA ALA A 198 36.18 -42.94 1.77
C ALA A 198 36.77 -44.13 2.55
N PRO A 199 36.10 -45.30 2.60
CA PRO A 199 36.68 -46.51 3.15
C PRO A 199 37.68 -47.13 2.17
N ARG A 200 38.88 -47.45 2.68
CA ARG A 200 39.97 -48.11 1.97
C ARG A 200 39.56 -49.54 1.59
N ARG A 201 39.24 -49.77 0.32
CA ARG A 201 39.00 -51.09 -0.25
C ARG A 201 40.33 -51.62 -0.81
N THR A 202 40.98 -52.50 -0.07
CA THR A 202 42.05 -53.36 -0.63
C THR A 202 41.50 -54.78 -0.72
N GLY A 203 41.24 -55.23 -1.94
CA GLY A 203 41.07 -56.64 -2.27
C GLY A 203 41.94 -56.94 -3.48
N GLY A 204 42.68 -58.06 -3.45
CA GLY A 204 43.40 -58.54 -4.62
C GLY A 204 44.69 -59.32 -4.33
N THR A 205 44.50 -60.61 -4.10
CA THR A 205 45.42 -61.73 -4.39
C THR A 205 46.50 -61.49 -5.45
N ARG A 206 47.77 -61.73 -5.09
CA ARG A 206 48.56 -62.89 -5.56
C ARG A 206 49.77 -63.09 -4.67
#